data_AF-A0A2A2Y5J2-F1
#
_entry.id   AF-A0A2A2Y5J2-F1
#
_cell.length_a   1.000
_cell.length_b   1.000
_cell.length_c   1.000
_cell.angle_alpha   90.00
_cell.angle_beta   90.00
_cell.angle_gamma   90.00
#
_symmetry.space_group_name_H-M   'P 1'
#
loop_
_entity.id
_entity.type
_entity.pdbx_description
1 polymer ?
#
loop_
_entity_poly.entity_id
_entity_poly.type
_entity_poly.pdbx_seq_one_letter_code
_entity_poly.pdbx_strand_id
1 'polypeptide(L)'
;MVLLGPMASTTEILSRSVAGLNALATVLLLIGFVKIKAGDKIGHGKAMSAAVLTSAIFLAVYVASKVHLWVALGRTNITYAPDPTSAWAGLKSLYLLILIPHVILAIVVTPFIVRAVWLAKQGRFEEHKKLTRWVFPVWLYVSITGVIVWAFMEFSGSLALAAQQATK
;
A
#
# COMPACT_ATOMS: atom_id res chain seq x y z
N MET A 1 11.88 25.00 26.28
CA MET A 1 12.43 24.71 24.94
C MET A 1 11.97 23.31 24.57
N VAL A 2 10.85 23.21 23.84
CA VAL A 2 10.21 21.92 23.52
C VAL A 2 11.09 21.17 22.52
N LEU A 3 11.48 19.96 22.89
CA LEU A 3 12.18 18.97 22.08
C LEU A 3 11.34 18.62 20.84
N LEU A 4 11.49 19.36 19.75
CA LEU A 4 11.19 18.83 18.43
C LEU A 4 12.32 17.85 18.13
N GLY A 5 12.05 16.55 18.25
CA GLY A 5 12.95 15.52 17.74
C GLY A 5 13.28 15.79 16.26
N PRO A 6 14.37 15.21 15.73
CA PRO A 6 14.75 15.44 14.34
C PRO A 6 13.55 15.15 13.41
N MET A 7 13.27 16.08 12.50
CA MET A 7 12.21 15.91 11.50
C MET A 7 12.46 14.62 10.72
N ALA A 8 11.39 13.88 10.43
CA ALA A 8 11.47 12.68 9.62
C ALA A 8 12.12 13.00 8.26
N SER A 9 13.04 12.14 7.82
CA SER A 9 13.70 12.26 6.53
C SER A 9 12.72 12.10 5.37
N THR A 10 13.09 12.58 4.18
CA THR A 10 12.30 12.37 2.94
C THR A 10 12.00 10.88 2.71
N THR A 11 12.97 9.99 2.98
CA THR A 11 12.81 8.54 2.89
C THR A 11 11.71 8.02 3.81
N GLU A 12 11.71 8.46 5.07
CA GLU A 12 10.68 8.06 6.06
C GLU A 12 9.32 8.64 5.71
N ILE A 13 9.25 9.92 5.32
CA ILE A 13 8.00 10.58 4.94
C ILE A 13 7.34 9.84 3.78
N LEU A 14 8.08 9.59 2.69
CA LEU A 14 7.54 8.90 1.53
C LEU A 14 7.08 7.48 1.89
N SER A 15 7.88 6.73 2.66
CA SER A 15 7.56 5.37 3.10
C SER A 15 6.29 5.33 3.96
N ARG A 16 6.18 6.23 4.95
CA ARG A 16 5.00 6.35 5.83
C ARG A 16 3.76 6.82 5.07
N SER A 17 3.90 7.72 4.09
CA SER A 17 2.80 8.14 3.22
C SER A 17 2.27 6.99 2.36
N VAL A 18 3.16 6.17 1.79
CA VAL A 18 2.80 4.95 1.05
C VAL A 18 1.99 3.99 1.92
N ALA A 19 2.42 3.77 3.17
CA ALA A 19 1.68 2.93 4.12
C ALA A 19 0.33 3.53 4.51
N GLY A 20 0.29 4.83 4.81
CA GLY A 20 -0.93 5.55 5.18
C GLY A 20 -1.98 5.56 4.08
N LEU A 21 -1.58 5.70 2.82
CA LEU A 21 -2.50 5.64 1.67
C LEU A 21 -3.07 4.24 1.48
N ASN A 22 -2.28 3.18 1.70
CA ASN A 22 -2.78 1.80 1.71
C ASN A 22 -3.76 1.53 2.86
N ALA A 23 -3.47 2.05 4.05
CA ALA A 23 -4.39 1.96 5.19
C ALA A 23 -5.71 2.68 4.89
N LEU A 24 -5.64 3.89 4.31
CA LEU A 24 -6.82 4.64 3.89
C LEU A 24 -7.61 3.90 2.81
N ALA A 25 -6.95 3.34 1.79
CA ALA A 25 -7.59 2.52 0.77
C ALA A 25 -8.30 1.30 1.39
N THR A 26 -7.66 0.62 2.34
CA THR A 26 -8.27 -0.50 3.09
C THR A 26 -9.57 -0.08 3.77
N VAL A 27 -9.57 1.04 4.48
CA VAL A 27 -10.77 1.56 5.15
C VAL A 27 -11.88 1.89 4.13
N LEU A 28 -11.53 2.57 3.04
CA LEU A 28 -12.49 2.92 1.99
C LEU A 28 -13.08 1.68 1.29
N LEU A 29 -12.28 0.63 1.07
CA LEU A 29 -12.73 -0.65 0.54
C LEU A 29 -13.72 -1.34 1.49
N LEU A 30 -13.42 -1.35 2.79
CA LEU A 30 -14.32 -1.91 3.80
C LEU A 30 -15.64 -1.13 3.89
N ILE A 31 -15.58 0.20 3.86
CA ILE A 31 -16.78 1.04 3.78
C ILE A 31 -17.58 0.71 2.51
N GLY A 32 -16.93 0.64 1.35
CA GLY A 32 -17.56 0.29 0.09
C GLY A 32 -18.24 -1.08 0.12
N PHE A 33 -17.63 -2.05 0.79
CA PHE A 33 -18.18 -3.39 0.98
C PHE A 33 -19.41 -3.40 1.90
N VAL A 34 -19.34 -2.69 3.04
CA VAL A 34 -20.49 -2.56 3.95
C VAL A 34 -21.66 -1.86 3.25
N LYS A 35 -21.39 -0.80 2.48
CA LYS A 35 -22.41 -0.05 1.73
C LYS A 35 -23.13 -0.92 0.69
N ILE A 36 -22.40 -1.71 -0.10
CA ILE A 36 -23.06 -2.58 -1.10
C ILE A 36 -23.84 -3.71 -0.45
N LYS A 37 -23.35 -4.25 0.68
CA LYS A 37 -24.08 -5.27 1.46
C LYS A 37 -25.40 -4.71 2.03
N ALA A 38 -25.44 -3.43 2.35
CA ALA A 38 -26.65 -2.71 2.77
C ALA A 38 -27.56 -2.27 1.60
N GLY A 39 -27.22 -2.58 0.35
CA GLY A 39 -27.97 -2.16 -0.84
C GLY A 39 -27.74 -0.70 -1.27
N ASP A 40 -26.90 0.06 -0.56
CA ASP A 40 -26.56 1.46 -0.87
C ASP A 40 -25.54 1.52 -2.02
N LYS A 41 -26.05 1.43 -3.26
CA LYS A 41 -25.23 1.46 -4.48
C LYS A 41 -24.52 2.81 -4.68
N ILE A 42 -25.14 3.92 -4.29
CA ILE A 42 -24.55 5.26 -4.42
C ILE A 42 -23.39 5.42 -3.44
N GLY A 43 -23.61 5.05 -2.17
CA GLY A 43 -22.58 5.06 -1.14
C GLY A 43 -21.41 4.13 -1.48
N HIS A 44 -21.70 2.93 -2.00
CA HIS A 44 -20.68 2.03 -2.53
C HIS A 44 -19.86 2.72 -3.63
N GLY A 45 -20.50 3.28 -4.65
CA GLY A 45 -19.82 3.95 -5.76
C GLY A 45 -18.92 5.11 -5.31
N LYS A 46 -19.37 5.92 -4.36
CA LYS A 46 -18.56 7.00 -3.76
C LYS A 46 -17.34 6.47 -3.03
N ALA A 47 -17.51 5.47 -2.17
CA ALA A 47 -16.41 4.86 -1.41
C ALA A 47 -15.39 4.17 -2.33
N MET A 48 -15.86 3.42 -3.34
CA MET A 48 -14.98 2.76 -4.31
C MET A 48 -14.23 3.77 -5.18
N SER A 49 -14.87 4.87 -5.58
CA SER A 49 -14.20 5.94 -6.34
C SER A 49 -13.10 6.61 -5.52
N ALA A 50 -13.36 6.87 -4.23
CA ALA A 50 -12.35 7.35 -3.30
C ALA A 50 -11.20 6.34 -3.14
N ALA A 51 -11.49 5.05 -2.99
CA ALA A 51 -10.46 4.00 -2.89
C ALA A 51 -9.56 3.93 -4.13
N VAL A 52 -10.15 4.04 -5.34
CA VAL A 52 -9.39 4.11 -6.61
C VAL A 52 -8.49 5.34 -6.63
N LEU A 53 -9.02 6.52 -6.27
CA LEU A 53 -8.23 7.76 -6.25
C LEU A 53 -7.09 7.66 -5.23
N THR A 54 -7.36 7.19 -4.01
CA THR A 54 -6.34 6.94 -2.99
C THR A 54 -5.28 5.96 -3.48
N SER A 55 -5.68 4.89 -4.17
CA SER A 55 -4.73 3.91 -4.74
C SER A 55 -3.89 4.49 -5.89
N ALA A 56 -4.46 5.40 -6.69
CA ALA A 56 -3.70 6.11 -7.72
C ALA A 56 -2.67 7.07 -7.11
N ILE A 57 -3.04 7.80 -6.05
CA ILE A 57 -2.09 8.65 -5.30
C ILE A 57 -1.02 7.79 -4.64
N PHE A 58 -1.39 6.65 -4.02
CA PHE A 58 -0.45 5.67 -3.50
C PHE A 58 0.58 5.26 -4.56
N LEU A 59 0.13 4.90 -5.77
CA LEU A 59 1.02 4.47 -6.84
C LEU A 59 1.98 5.59 -7.25
N ALA A 60 1.50 6.84 -7.35
CA ALA A 60 2.34 7.99 -7.65
C ALA A 60 3.40 8.23 -6.57
N VAL A 61 3.02 8.20 -5.29
CA VAL A 61 3.95 8.38 -4.16
C VAL A 61 4.91 7.19 -4.05
N TYR A 62 4.45 5.97 -4.33
CA TYR A 62 5.29 4.77 -4.39
C TYR A 62 6.36 4.94 -5.46
N VAL A 63 6.00 5.31 -6.69
CA VAL A 63 6.97 5.56 -7.76
C VAL A 63 7.92 6.69 -7.39
N ALA A 64 7.43 7.79 -6.82
CA ALA A 64 8.26 8.88 -6.32
C ALA A 64 9.27 8.38 -5.25
N SER A 65 8.87 7.47 -4.36
CA SER A 65 9.78 6.83 -3.41
C SER A 65 10.88 6.00 -4.09
N LYS A 66 10.57 5.33 -5.21
CA LYS A 66 11.56 4.56 -5.99
C LYS A 66 12.56 5.48 -6.67
N VAL A 67 12.09 6.59 -7.23
CA VAL A 67 12.95 7.61 -7.85
C VAL A 67 13.85 8.25 -6.79
N HIS A 68 13.28 8.63 -5.64
CA HIS A 68 14.04 9.18 -4.50
C HIS A 68 15.15 8.22 -4.06
N LEU A 69 14.83 6.94 -3.84
CA LEU A 69 15.82 5.93 -3.44
C LEU A 69 16.89 5.72 -4.52
N TRP A 70 16.52 5.76 -5.81
CA TRP A 70 17.48 5.65 -6.89
C TRP A 70 18.47 6.80 -6.91
N VAL A 71 17.99 8.04 -6.77
CA VAL A 71 18.85 9.24 -6.70
C VAL A 71 19.72 9.23 -5.45
N ALA A 72 19.17 8.87 -4.28
CA ALA A 72 19.89 8.96 -3.01
C ALA A 72 20.83 7.77 -2.73
N LEU A 73 20.53 6.58 -3.23
CA LEU A 73 21.22 5.33 -2.87
C LEU A 73 21.67 4.49 -4.07
N GLY A 74 21.38 4.89 -5.31
CA GLY A 74 21.68 4.10 -6.51
C GLY A 74 20.84 2.83 -6.66
N ARG A 75 19.77 2.67 -5.86
CA ARG A 75 18.89 1.48 -5.85
C ARG A 75 17.44 1.86 -5.59
N THR A 76 16.49 1.07 -6.10
CA THR A 76 15.06 1.40 -6.00
C THR A 76 14.37 0.82 -4.76
N ASN A 77 15.03 -0.04 -3.98
CA ASN A 77 14.39 -0.73 -2.86
C ASN A 77 15.24 -0.67 -1.58
N ILE A 78 14.55 -0.60 -0.45
CA ILE A 78 15.14 -0.77 0.87
C ILE A 78 15.32 -2.27 1.11
N THR A 79 16.53 -2.67 1.47
CA THR A 79 16.81 -4.05 1.89
C THR A 79 16.28 -4.26 3.30
N TYR A 80 15.62 -5.39 3.53
CA TYR A 80 15.31 -5.82 4.90
C TYR A 80 16.61 -6.22 5.61
N ALA A 81 17.09 -5.30 6.45
CA ALA A 81 18.32 -5.39 7.22
C ALA A 81 17.98 -5.00 8.67
N PRO A 82 17.28 -5.89 9.40
CA PRO A 82 16.81 -5.60 10.74
C PRO A 82 18.00 -5.35 11.69
N ASP A 83 17.80 -4.47 12.67
CA ASP A 83 18.69 -4.36 13.83
C ASP A 83 18.79 -5.75 14.50
N PRO A 84 20.01 -6.28 14.74
CA PRO A 84 20.20 -7.59 15.38
C PRO A 84 19.52 -7.74 16.74
N THR A 85 19.29 -6.63 17.45
CA THR A 85 18.62 -6.59 18.76
C THR A 85 17.10 -6.47 18.67
N SER A 86 16.57 -6.17 17.47
CA SER A 86 15.13 -6.03 17.26
C SER A 86 14.44 -7.39 17.31
N ALA A 87 13.24 -7.43 17.90
CA ALA A 87 12.36 -8.61 17.86
C ALA A 87 12.02 -9.07 16.43
N TRP A 88 12.28 -8.22 15.43
CA TRP A 88 12.02 -8.49 14.02
C TRP A 88 13.20 -9.20 13.32
N ALA A 89 14.38 -9.32 13.93
CA ALA A 89 15.59 -9.84 13.29
C ALA A 89 15.43 -11.23 12.64
N GLY A 90 14.69 -12.14 13.30
CA GLY A 90 14.45 -13.50 12.82
C GLY A 90 13.31 -13.64 11.79
N LEU A 91 12.62 -12.57 11.41
CA LEU A 91 11.36 -12.65 10.67
C LEU A 91 11.51 -12.50 9.14
N LYS A 92 12.74 -12.60 8.60
CA LYS A 92 13.00 -12.42 7.16
C LYS A 92 12.19 -13.35 6.26
N SER A 93 12.03 -14.61 6.64
CA SER A 93 11.23 -15.58 5.86
C SER A 93 9.75 -15.20 5.85
N LEU A 94 9.20 -14.77 6.99
CA LEU A 94 7.82 -14.29 7.09
C LEU A 94 7.61 -13.01 6.28
N TYR A 95 8.57 -12.07 6.36
CA TYR A 95 8.57 -10.87 5.53
C TYR A 95 8.49 -11.20 4.04
N LEU A 96 9.32 -12.11 3.55
CA LEU A 96 9.31 -12.52 2.13
C LEU A 96 8.05 -13.29 1.75
N LEU A 97 7.53 -14.12 2.64
CA LEU A 97 6.27 -14.84 2.44
C LEU A 97 5.08 -13.89 2.26
N ILE A 98 5.12 -12.70 2.87
CA ILE A 98 4.08 -11.67 2.71
C ILE A 98 4.39 -10.79 1.50
N LEU A 99 5.64 -10.34 1.36
CA LEU A 99 6.07 -9.38 0.33
C LEU A 99 5.91 -9.96 -1.08
N ILE A 100 6.35 -11.20 -1.31
CA ILE A 100 6.37 -11.79 -2.65
C ILE A 100 4.94 -11.89 -3.21
N PRO A 101 3.96 -12.51 -2.50
CA PRO A 101 2.57 -12.50 -2.94
C PRO A 101 1.99 -11.09 -3.04
N HIS A 102 2.29 -10.18 -2.10
CA HIS A 102 1.81 -8.80 -2.15
C HIS A 102 2.15 -8.15 -3.49
N VAL A 103 3.42 -8.19 -3.91
CA VAL A 103 3.87 -7.55 -5.15
C VAL A 103 3.23 -8.20 -6.38
N ILE A 104 3.23 -9.53 -6.45
CA ILE A 104 2.64 -10.27 -7.58
C ILE A 104 1.14 -9.96 -7.69
N LEU A 105 0.41 -10.06 -6.59
CA LEU A 105 -1.03 -9.80 -6.57
C LEU A 105 -1.36 -8.33 -6.85
N ALA A 106 -0.53 -7.39 -6.39
CA ALA A 106 -0.72 -5.96 -6.68
C ALA A 106 -0.61 -5.70 -8.18
N ILE A 107 0.42 -6.23 -8.84
CA ILE A 107 0.59 -6.12 -10.30
C ILE A 107 -0.59 -6.74 -11.04
N VAL A 108 -1.01 -7.94 -10.64
CA VAL A 108 -2.11 -8.65 -11.29
C VAL A 108 -3.44 -7.93 -11.11
N VAL A 109 -3.77 -7.47 -9.89
CA VAL A 109 -5.11 -6.93 -9.59
C VAL A 109 -5.36 -5.55 -10.20
N THR A 110 -4.33 -4.70 -10.34
CA THR A 110 -4.45 -3.33 -10.87
C THR A 110 -5.22 -3.22 -12.19
N PRO A 111 -4.88 -3.94 -13.28
CA PRO A 111 -5.64 -3.85 -14.53
C PRO A 111 -7.10 -4.30 -14.37
N PHE A 112 -7.39 -5.25 -13.48
CA PHE A 112 -8.75 -5.70 -13.24
C PHE A 112 -9.58 -4.73 -12.38
N ILE A 113 -8.95 -3.92 -11.52
CA ILE A 113 -9.61 -2.79 -10.86
C ILE A 113 -10.07 -1.78 -11.90
N VAL A 114 -9.22 -1.43 -12.87
CA VAL A 114 -9.58 -0.53 -13.98
C VAL A 114 -10.74 -1.11 -14.80
N ARG A 115 -10.69 -2.42 -15.12
CA ARG A 115 -11.79 -3.13 -15.79
C ARG A 115 -13.09 -3.08 -14.98
N ALA A 116 -13.04 -3.27 -13.66
CA ALA A 116 -14.21 -3.23 -12.79
C ALA A 116 -14.87 -1.84 -12.77
N VAL A 117 -14.06 -0.77 -12.73
CA VAL A 117 -14.54 0.62 -12.83
C VAL A 117 -15.17 0.87 -14.19
N TRP A 118 -14.55 0.41 -15.29
CA TRP A 118 -15.11 0.54 -16.63
C TRP A 118 -16.47 -0.16 -16.73
N LEU A 119 -16.59 -1.40 -16.22
CA LEU A 119 -17.85 -2.15 -16.24
C LEU A 119 -18.96 -1.42 -15.50
N ALA A 120 -18.65 -0.84 -14.33
CA ALA A 120 -19.60 -0.05 -13.56
C ALA A 120 -20.05 1.21 -14.33
N LYS A 121 -19.11 1.92 -14.99
CA LYS A 121 -19.43 3.10 -15.83
C LYS A 121 -20.30 2.75 -17.03
N GLN A 122 -20.16 1.56 -17.60
CA GLN A 122 -20.96 1.06 -18.72
C GLN A 122 -22.31 0.46 -18.28
N GLY A 123 -22.65 0.48 -16.99
CA GLY A 123 -23.88 -0.14 -16.47
C GLY A 123 -23.89 -1.68 -16.53
N ARG A 124 -22.75 -2.31 -16.86
CA ARG A 124 -22.60 -3.78 -17.00
C ARG A 124 -22.41 -4.43 -15.64
N PHE A 125 -23.41 -4.31 -14.77
CA PHE A 125 -23.29 -4.67 -13.35
C PHE A 125 -23.14 -6.17 -13.09
N GLU A 126 -23.72 -7.03 -13.91
CA GLU A 126 -23.57 -8.49 -13.73
C GLU A 126 -22.13 -8.95 -13.97
N GLU A 127 -21.49 -8.42 -15.01
CA GLU A 127 -20.06 -8.66 -15.27
C GLU A 127 -19.18 -8.01 -14.21
N HIS A 128 -19.53 -6.79 -13.76
CA HIS A 128 -18.84 -6.14 -12.65
C HIS A 128 -18.84 -7.03 -11.41
N LYS A 129 -20.00 -7.57 -11.00
CA LYS A 129 -20.12 -8.46 -9.83
C LYS A 129 -19.29 -9.74 -10.00
N LYS A 130 -19.33 -10.36 -11.18
CA LYS A 130 -18.55 -11.58 -11.46
C LYS A 130 -17.06 -11.33 -11.32
N LEU A 131 -16.57 -10.20 -11.84
CA LEU A 131 -15.18 -9.80 -11.74
C LEU A 131 -14.79 -9.44 -10.30
N THR A 132 -15.58 -8.61 -9.62
CA THR A 132 -15.24 -8.10 -8.29
C THR A 132 -15.26 -9.16 -7.20
N ARG A 133 -15.90 -10.32 -7.42
CA ARG A 133 -15.90 -11.44 -6.47
C ARG A 133 -14.50 -11.91 -6.07
N TRP A 134 -13.54 -11.85 -6.98
CA TRP A 134 -12.14 -12.17 -6.69
C TRP A 134 -11.25 -10.92 -6.65
N VAL A 135 -11.53 -9.88 -7.45
CA VAL A 135 -10.74 -8.64 -7.44
C VAL A 135 -10.83 -7.94 -6.09
N PHE A 136 -12.01 -7.88 -5.48
CA PHE A 136 -12.20 -7.20 -4.20
C PHE A 136 -11.35 -7.82 -3.06
N PRO A 137 -11.41 -9.14 -2.77
CA PRO A 137 -10.59 -9.71 -1.70
C PRO A 137 -9.09 -9.60 -1.99
N VAL A 138 -8.66 -9.70 -3.25
CA VAL A 138 -7.24 -9.49 -3.61
C VAL A 138 -6.83 -8.04 -3.40
N TRP A 139 -7.65 -7.07 -3.82
CA TRP A 139 -7.36 -5.65 -3.62
C TRP A 139 -7.31 -5.28 -2.13
N LEU A 140 -8.23 -5.82 -1.33
CA LEU A 140 -8.20 -5.66 0.12
C LEU A 140 -6.93 -6.29 0.73
N TYR A 141 -6.56 -7.51 0.31
CA TYR A 141 -5.34 -8.18 0.76
C TYR A 141 -4.09 -7.35 0.49
N VAL A 142 -3.90 -6.85 -0.74
CA VAL A 142 -2.70 -6.05 -1.08
C VAL A 142 -2.69 -4.73 -0.32
N SER A 143 -3.84 -4.11 -0.09
CA SER A 143 -3.92 -2.85 0.67
C SER A 143 -3.50 -3.05 2.13
N ILE A 144 -3.96 -4.13 2.77
CA ILE A 144 -3.58 -4.48 4.16
C ILE A 144 -2.10 -4.88 4.24
N THR A 145 -1.66 -5.78 3.36
CA THR A 145 -0.29 -6.29 3.40
C THR A 145 0.76 -5.23 3.04
N GLY A 146 0.39 -4.19 2.29
CA GLY A 146 1.27 -3.03 2.07
C GLY A 146 1.62 -2.30 3.37
N VAL A 147 0.65 -2.17 4.29
CA VAL A 147 0.88 -1.60 5.63
C VAL A 147 1.76 -2.54 6.46
N ILE A 148 1.52 -3.85 6.39
CA ILE A 148 2.32 -4.85 7.11
C ILE A 148 3.78 -4.82 6.63
N VAL A 149 4.01 -4.81 5.32
CA VAL A 149 5.35 -4.70 4.72
C VAL A 149 6.07 -3.44 5.21
N TRP A 150 5.37 -2.30 5.28
CA TRP A 150 5.93 -1.08 5.88
C TRP A 150 6.26 -1.28 7.36
N ALA A 151 5.38 -1.90 8.15
CA ALA A 151 5.62 -2.16 9.57
C ALA A 151 6.87 -3.01 9.80
N PHE A 152 7.11 -4.02 8.95
CA PHE A 152 8.37 -4.76 8.94
C PHE A 152 9.57 -3.84 8.70
N MET A 153 9.50 -2.88 7.78
CA MET A 153 10.61 -1.96 7.51
C MET A 153 10.85 -0.97 8.66
N GLU A 154 9.77 -0.38 9.19
CA GLU A 154 9.81 0.62 10.26
C GLU A 154 10.31 0.01 11.56
N PHE A 155 9.65 -1.03 12.08
CA PHE A 155 9.93 -1.57 13.41
C PHE A 155 11.16 -2.47 13.47
N SER A 156 11.66 -2.94 12.33
CA SER A 156 12.97 -3.61 12.27
C SER A 156 14.16 -2.64 12.30
N GLY A 157 13.93 -1.34 12.12
CA GLY A 157 15.02 -0.37 11.92
C GLY A 157 15.58 -0.33 10.49
N SER A 158 15.11 -1.20 9.59
CA SER A 158 15.57 -1.21 8.19
C SER A 158 15.31 0.12 7.47
N LEU A 159 14.16 0.75 7.73
CA LEU A 159 13.81 2.05 7.16
C LEU A 159 14.71 3.16 7.71
N ALA A 160 14.96 3.18 9.02
CA ALA A 160 15.83 4.15 9.66
C ALA A 160 17.28 4.04 9.14
N LEU A 161 17.79 2.82 8.98
CA LEU A 161 19.10 2.57 8.39
C LEU A 161 19.19 3.12 6.96
N ALA A 162 18.18 2.89 6.13
CA ALA A 162 18.14 3.42 4.77
C ALA A 162 18.03 4.95 4.72
N ALA A 163 17.28 5.55 5.64
CA ALA A 163 17.17 7.00 5.78
C ALA A 163 18.52 7.67 6.14
N GLN A 164 19.25 7.08 7.09
CA GLN A 164 20.60 7.54 7.45
C GLN A 164 21.56 7.43 6.27
N GLN A 165 21.49 6.35 5.48
CA GLN A 165 22.31 6.19 4.27
C GLN A 165 21.98 7.23 3.21
N ALA A 166 20.71 7.61 3.04
CA ALA A 166 20.25 8.55 2.01
C ALA A 166 20.56 10.03 2.33
N THR A 167 21.06 10.31 3.53
CA THR A 167 21.38 11.67 4.00
C THR A 167 22.90 11.95 3.98
N LYS A 168 23.72 10.92 3.77
CA LYS A 168 25.17 11.03 3.63
C LYS A 168 25.55 11.37 2.20
#